data_AF-A0A1G4B7W0-F1
#
_entry.id   AF-A0A1G4B7W0-F1
#
_cell.length_a   1.000
_cell.length_b   1.000
_cell.length_c   1.000
_cell.angle_alpha   90.00
_cell.angle_beta   90.00
_cell.angle_gamma   90.00
#
_symmetry.space_group_name_H-M   'P 1'
#
loop_
_entity.id
_entity.type
_entity.pdbx_description
1 polymer ?
#
loop_
_entity_poly.entity_id
_entity_poly.type
_entity_poly.pdbx_seq_one_letter_code
_entity_poly.pdbx_strand_id
1 'polypeptide(L)'
;MFGSPLSVIIYALAVSLATGLATPTTTTLGLRSLEQNGGEKSPWKVHDVQCHNEADFPGHADINPTWQGEAVRSFCDSDQASRTFTTYQDPADNHYPVVFKLRFRWKDMWKVNYDFYVQWVPGCRTSFGAQTVQNPLFSSEGNPTCVSMMEGNFKKCNNGGVGGSTQVGCLLYTFSGGRGGNLLTAVELKERRIYDEEHGITRKPDP
;
A
#
# COMPACT_ATOMS: atom_id res chain seq x y z
N MET A 1 37.75 30.09 4.82
CA MET A 1 36.94 30.99 5.67
C MET A 1 35.59 30.30 5.89
N PHE A 2 35.46 29.51 6.95
CA PHE A 2 34.20 28.82 7.26
C PHE A 2 33.47 29.64 8.32
N GLY A 3 32.31 30.17 7.93
CA GLY A 3 31.43 30.96 8.78
C GLY A 3 30.84 30.11 9.92
N SER A 4 30.83 30.68 11.11
CA SER A 4 30.19 30.07 12.30
C SER A 4 28.66 30.15 12.18
N PRO A 5 27.90 29.09 12.48
CA PRO A 5 26.45 29.19 12.55
C PRO A 5 26.05 29.85 13.88
N LEU A 6 25.21 30.88 13.78
CA LEU A 6 24.58 31.56 14.91
C LEU A 6 23.54 30.62 15.55
N SER A 7 23.73 30.28 16.83
CA SER A 7 22.74 29.54 17.63
C SER A 7 21.59 30.46 18.02
N VAL A 8 20.37 30.13 17.58
CA VAL A 8 19.14 30.77 18.06
C VAL A 8 18.71 30.07 19.35
N ILE A 9 18.66 30.81 20.45
CA ILE A 9 18.21 30.32 21.77
C ILE A 9 16.76 30.77 21.96
N ILE A 10 15.83 29.82 22.12
CA ILE A 10 14.43 30.08 22.48
C ILE A 10 14.21 29.60 23.92
N TYR A 11 13.80 30.50 24.80
CA TYR A 11 13.47 30.18 26.20
C TYR A 11 11.99 29.81 26.32
N ALA A 12 11.70 28.58 26.74
CA ALA A 12 10.37 28.18 27.19
C ALA A 12 10.38 27.99 28.71
N LEU A 13 9.48 28.67 29.42
CA LEU A 13 9.30 28.56 30.87
C LEU A 13 8.31 27.44 31.18
N ALA A 14 8.79 26.33 31.72
CA ALA A 14 7.94 25.35 32.39
C ALA A 14 7.89 25.67 33.89
N VAL A 15 6.71 26.00 34.41
CA VAL A 15 6.50 26.25 35.85
C VAL A 15 6.10 24.93 36.51
N SER A 16 7.02 24.32 37.23
CA SER A 16 6.72 23.20 38.14
C SER A 16 6.51 23.74 39.55
N LEU A 17 5.32 23.50 40.10
CA LEU A 17 4.95 23.82 41.48
C LEU A 17 5.56 22.82 42.46
N ALA A 18 6.86 22.96 42.74
CA ALA A 18 7.50 22.47 43.97
C ALA A 18 8.92 23.06 44.08
N THR A 19 9.13 23.92 45.10
CA THR A 19 10.41 24.45 45.59
C THR A 19 11.36 25.08 44.56
N GLY A 20 11.46 26.41 44.61
CA GLY A 20 12.18 27.23 43.63
C GLY A 20 13.70 27.14 43.68
N LEU A 21 14.26 26.32 42.79
CA LEU A 21 15.61 26.45 42.28
C LEU A 21 15.56 26.22 40.77
N ALA A 22 15.66 27.31 40.00
CA ALA A 22 15.71 27.27 38.55
C ALA A 22 17.17 26.99 38.12
N THR A 23 17.46 25.76 37.70
CA THR A 23 18.69 25.45 36.97
C THR A 23 18.45 25.65 35.47
N PRO A 24 19.26 26.46 34.77
CA PRO A 24 19.16 26.58 33.32
C PRO A 24 19.64 25.27 32.69
N THR A 25 18.70 24.47 32.20
CA THR A 25 19.02 23.27 31.41
C THR A 25 19.29 23.73 29.98
N THR A 26 20.57 23.84 29.61
CA THR A 26 20.98 24.08 28.24
C THR A 26 20.78 22.80 27.43
N THR A 27 19.60 22.64 26.83
CA THR A 27 19.35 21.55 25.88
C THR A 27 19.89 21.95 24.52
N THR A 28 21.15 21.58 24.25
CA THR A 28 21.71 21.61 22.90
C THR A 28 20.95 20.58 22.05
N LEU A 29 19.96 21.03 21.28
CA LEU A 29 19.33 20.21 20.24
C LEU A 29 20.37 19.96 19.16
N GLY A 30 21.11 18.86 19.30
CA GLY A 30 22.03 18.39 18.28
C GLY A 30 21.27 18.09 16.98
N LEU A 31 21.80 18.55 15.86
CA LEU A 31 21.37 18.27 14.48
C LEU A 31 21.13 16.77 14.21
N ARG A 32 21.65 15.87 15.06
CA ARG A 32 21.44 14.42 15.04
C ARG A 32 20.01 13.97 15.36
N SER A 33 19.17 14.79 16.01
CA SER A 33 17.81 14.38 16.37
C SER A 33 16.81 14.43 15.21
N LEU A 34 17.12 15.15 14.12
CA LEU A 34 16.28 15.16 12.91
C LEU A 34 16.54 13.95 11.99
N GLU A 35 17.64 13.23 12.18
CA GLU A 35 17.90 11.97 11.47
C GLU A 35 17.30 10.74 12.19
N GLN A 36 16.99 10.84 13.49
CA GLN A 36 16.45 9.71 14.26
C GLN A 36 14.93 9.55 14.22
N ASN A 37 14.21 10.48 13.57
CA ASN A 37 12.79 10.31 13.24
C ASN A 37 12.57 9.94 11.76
N GLY A 38 13.64 9.53 11.06
CA GLY A 38 13.50 8.76 9.84
C GLY A 38 12.94 7.40 10.21
N GLY A 39 11.61 7.26 10.15
CA GLY A 39 10.93 5.99 10.32
C GLY A 39 11.73 4.90 9.62
N GLU A 40 12.02 3.82 10.36
CA GLU A 40 12.79 2.68 9.89
C GLU A 40 12.49 2.47 8.42
N LYS A 41 13.47 2.75 7.54
CA LYS A 41 13.30 2.64 6.09
C LYS A 41 12.74 1.25 5.86
N SER A 42 11.45 1.16 5.54
CA SER A 42 10.67 -0.07 5.57
C SER A 42 11.47 -1.12 4.82
N PRO A 43 11.61 -2.35 5.37
CA PRO A 43 12.60 -3.26 4.87
C PRO A 43 12.27 -3.55 3.40
N TRP A 44 13.24 -3.22 2.54
CA TRP A 44 13.21 -3.43 1.09
C TRP A 44 13.28 -4.94 0.80
N LYS A 45 12.23 -5.66 1.20
CA LYS A 45 12.12 -7.11 1.23
C LYS A 45 10.68 -7.56 0.97
N VAL A 46 10.54 -8.86 0.79
CA VAL A 46 9.24 -9.54 0.77
C VAL A 46 8.84 -9.91 2.19
N HIS A 47 7.57 -9.70 2.54
CA HIS A 47 6.98 -10.15 3.79
C HIS A 47 6.26 -11.48 3.60
N ASP A 48 5.86 -12.13 4.69
CA ASP A 48 5.06 -13.35 4.62
C ASP A 48 3.65 -13.08 4.09
N VAL A 49 3.09 -14.07 3.40
CA VAL A 49 1.71 -14.01 2.90
C VAL A 49 0.74 -13.93 4.07
N GLN A 50 -0.15 -12.95 4.02
CA GLN A 50 -1.29 -12.81 4.91
C GLN A 50 -2.54 -13.31 4.20
N CYS A 51 -3.00 -14.50 4.56
CA CYS A 51 -4.18 -15.11 3.96
C CYS A 51 -5.46 -14.40 4.39
N HIS A 52 -6.41 -14.28 3.46
CA HIS A 52 -7.75 -13.85 3.81
C HIS A 52 -8.45 -14.88 4.70
N ASN A 53 -9.37 -14.42 5.55
CA ASN A 53 -10.30 -15.30 6.23
C ASN A 53 -11.43 -15.67 5.25
N GLU A 54 -11.61 -16.95 4.96
CA GLU A 54 -12.62 -17.45 4.04
C GLU A 54 -14.04 -17.04 4.44
N ALA A 55 -14.31 -16.91 5.75
CA ALA A 55 -15.61 -16.47 6.26
C ALA A 55 -16.01 -15.05 5.78
N ASP A 56 -15.05 -14.22 5.37
CA ASP A 56 -15.30 -12.87 4.82
C ASP A 56 -15.74 -12.90 3.34
N PHE A 57 -15.89 -14.10 2.78
CA PHE A 57 -16.22 -14.37 1.37
C PHE A 57 -17.44 -15.32 1.28
N PRO A 58 -18.58 -14.99 1.91
CA PRO A 58 -19.71 -15.91 1.95
C PRO A 58 -20.24 -16.22 0.54
N GLY A 59 -20.31 -17.51 0.22
CA GLY A 59 -20.79 -17.99 -1.07
C GLY A 59 -19.84 -17.71 -2.23
N HIS A 60 -18.55 -17.53 -1.97
CA HIS A 60 -17.57 -17.39 -3.04
C HIS A 60 -17.57 -18.63 -3.94
N ALA A 61 -17.31 -18.42 -5.22
CA ALA A 61 -17.09 -19.51 -6.15
C ALA A 61 -15.69 -20.14 -5.96
N ASP A 62 -15.57 -21.41 -6.34
CA ASP A 62 -14.28 -22.10 -6.37
C ASP A 62 -13.37 -21.48 -7.42
N ILE A 63 -12.08 -21.37 -7.08
CA ILE A 63 -11.06 -20.85 -7.98
C ILE A 63 -10.33 -21.99 -8.67
N ASN A 64 -10.38 -22.00 -10.00
CA ASN A 64 -9.55 -22.92 -10.80
C ASN A 64 -8.07 -22.49 -10.75
N PRO A 65 -7.13 -23.33 -10.27
CA PRO A 65 -5.71 -22.99 -10.15
C PRO A 65 -5.02 -22.66 -11.47
N THR A 66 -5.40 -23.32 -12.57
CA THR A 66 -4.83 -23.06 -13.90
C THR A 66 -5.22 -21.66 -14.37
N TRP A 67 -6.49 -21.30 -14.22
CA TRP A 67 -6.97 -19.97 -14.59
C TRP A 67 -6.49 -18.88 -13.66
N GLN A 68 -6.20 -19.21 -12.40
CA GLN A 68 -5.54 -18.26 -11.51
C GLN A 68 -4.19 -17.83 -12.09
N GLY A 69 -3.38 -18.77 -12.59
CA GLY A 69 -2.12 -18.45 -13.26
C GLY A 69 -2.30 -17.61 -14.54
N GLU A 70 -3.30 -17.92 -15.36
CA GLU A 70 -3.62 -17.13 -16.57
C GLU A 70 -4.08 -15.71 -16.23
N ALA A 71 -4.97 -15.57 -15.24
CA ALA A 71 -5.48 -14.30 -14.75
C ALA A 71 -4.35 -13.44 -14.15
N VAL A 72 -3.41 -14.05 -13.42
CA VAL A 72 -2.21 -13.38 -12.91
C VAL A 72 -1.37 -12.82 -14.05
N ARG A 73 -1.09 -13.61 -15.09
CA ARG A 73 -0.33 -13.13 -16.25
C ARG A 73 -1.07 -12.00 -16.96
N SER A 74 -2.38 -12.15 -17.18
CA SER A 74 -3.21 -11.11 -17.79
C SER A 74 -3.16 -9.79 -17.01
N PHE A 75 -3.13 -9.84 -15.68
CA PHE A 75 -2.94 -8.65 -14.86
C PHE A 75 -1.52 -8.11 -14.94
N CYS A 76 -0.51 -8.95 -14.69
CA CYS A 76 0.88 -8.53 -14.57
C CYS A 76 1.55 -8.12 -15.90
N ASP A 77 0.99 -8.53 -17.03
CA ASP A 77 1.42 -8.11 -18.37
C ASP A 77 0.60 -6.92 -18.90
N SER A 78 -0.38 -6.43 -18.13
CA SER A 78 -1.18 -5.25 -18.50
C SER A 78 -0.45 -3.94 -18.22
N ASP A 79 -0.86 -2.86 -18.89
CA ASP A 79 -0.37 -1.50 -18.64
C ASP A 79 -0.57 -1.05 -17.17
N GLN A 80 -1.50 -1.66 -16.42
CA GLN A 80 -1.66 -1.38 -15.00
C GLN A 80 -0.42 -1.84 -14.21
N ALA A 81 0.14 -3.00 -14.54
CA ALA A 81 1.29 -3.54 -13.85
C ALA A 81 2.62 -2.87 -14.24
N SER A 82 2.66 -2.10 -15.33
CA SER A 82 3.81 -1.25 -15.66
C SER A 82 3.84 0.07 -14.87
N ARG A 83 2.82 0.36 -14.06
CA ARG A 83 2.75 1.62 -13.30
C ARG A 83 3.78 1.66 -12.17
N THR A 84 4.27 2.87 -11.93
CA THR A 84 5.12 3.21 -10.79
C THR A 84 4.28 3.90 -9.73
N PHE A 85 4.35 3.39 -8.50
CA PHE A 85 3.87 4.11 -7.33
C PHE A 85 5.01 4.91 -6.73
N THR A 86 4.68 6.06 -6.18
CA THR A 86 5.55 6.90 -5.35
C THR A 86 4.85 7.19 -4.03
N THR A 87 5.55 7.88 -3.13
CA THR A 87 4.94 8.37 -1.89
C THR A 87 3.73 9.29 -2.12
N TYR A 88 3.53 9.84 -3.32
CA TYR A 88 2.35 10.64 -3.64
C TYR A 88 1.05 9.83 -3.54
N GLN A 89 1.11 8.52 -3.76
CA GLN A 89 -0.04 7.61 -3.60
C GLN A 89 -0.18 7.07 -2.16
N ASP A 90 0.58 7.58 -1.19
CA ASP A 90 0.43 7.19 0.21
C ASP A 90 -0.94 7.61 0.76
N PRO A 91 -1.78 6.66 1.22
CA PRO A 91 -3.05 7.00 1.85
C PRO A 91 -2.91 7.88 3.09
N ALA A 92 -1.77 7.84 3.78
CA ALA A 92 -1.52 8.67 4.96
C ALA A 92 -1.45 10.17 4.64
N ASP A 93 -1.12 10.53 3.39
CA ASP A 93 -1.03 11.93 2.95
C ASP A 93 -2.38 12.48 2.45
N ASN A 94 -3.40 11.62 2.33
CA ASN A 94 -4.78 11.99 1.98
C ASN A 94 -4.90 12.84 0.69
N HIS A 95 -4.04 12.60 -0.31
CA HIS A 95 -4.08 13.33 -1.59
C HIS A 95 -5.29 12.98 -2.47
N TYR A 96 -5.95 11.86 -2.20
CA TYR A 96 -7.07 11.34 -3.00
C TYR A 96 -8.30 11.14 -2.12
N PRO A 97 -9.52 11.38 -2.65
CA PRO A 97 -10.76 11.17 -1.91
C PRO A 97 -11.01 9.68 -1.59
N VAL A 98 -10.37 8.79 -2.35
CA VAL A 98 -10.42 7.34 -2.20
C VAL A 98 -8.99 6.82 -2.29
N VAL A 99 -8.66 5.81 -1.49
CA VAL A 99 -7.35 5.13 -1.54
C VAL A 99 -7.01 4.74 -2.97
N PHE A 100 -5.88 5.27 -3.46
CA PHE A 100 -5.36 4.92 -4.75
C PHE A 100 -4.89 3.46 -4.75
N LYS A 101 -5.56 2.64 -5.53
CA LYS A 101 -5.32 1.20 -5.65
C LYS A 101 -5.55 0.80 -7.10
N LEU A 102 -4.58 0.10 -7.69
CA LEU A 102 -4.81 -0.57 -8.96
C LEU A 102 -5.81 -1.68 -8.75
N ARG A 103 -6.77 -1.78 -9.66
CA ARG A 103 -7.89 -2.71 -9.57
C ARG A 103 -8.00 -3.38 -10.93
N PHE A 104 -7.83 -4.69 -10.97
CA PHE A 104 -7.98 -5.49 -12.17
C PHE A 104 -8.85 -6.69 -11.87
N ARG A 105 -9.94 -6.82 -12.62
CA ARG A 105 -10.85 -7.96 -12.56
C ARG A 105 -10.71 -8.77 -13.82
N TRP A 106 -10.34 -10.02 -13.66
CA TRP A 106 -10.44 -11.02 -14.71
C TRP A 106 -11.65 -11.92 -14.41
N LYS A 107 -12.39 -12.31 -15.45
CA LYS A 107 -13.53 -13.22 -15.31
C LYS A 107 -13.32 -14.43 -16.20
N ASP A 108 -13.58 -15.60 -15.65
CA ASP A 108 -13.60 -16.82 -16.44
C ASP A 108 -14.90 -16.97 -17.25
N MET A 109 -15.02 -18.09 -17.97
CA MET A 109 -16.22 -18.40 -18.76
C MET A 109 -17.49 -18.61 -17.91
N TRP A 110 -17.36 -18.97 -16.63
CA TRP A 110 -18.46 -19.09 -15.66
C TRP A 110 -18.71 -17.80 -14.88
N LYS A 111 -18.07 -16.70 -15.26
CA LYS A 111 -18.18 -15.37 -14.62
C LYS A 111 -17.66 -15.33 -13.19
N VAL A 112 -16.80 -16.28 -12.80
CA VAL A 112 -16.08 -16.22 -11.53
C VAL A 112 -15.05 -15.10 -11.63
N ASN A 113 -15.01 -14.25 -10.60
CA ASN A 113 -14.10 -13.11 -10.54
C ASN A 113 -12.75 -13.52 -9.94
N TYR A 114 -11.68 -13.02 -10.57
CA TYR A 114 -10.31 -13.05 -10.11
C TYR A 114 -9.86 -11.61 -9.95
N ASP A 115 -9.89 -11.12 -8.71
CA ASP A 115 -9.67 -9.71 -8.42
C ASP A 115 -8.25 -9.49 -7.91
N PHE A 116 -7.54 -8.59 -8.58
CA PHE A 116 -6.16 -8.24 -8.28
C PHE A 116 -6.08 -6.78 -7.87
N TYR A 117 -5.29 -6.55 -6.83
CA TYR A 117 -5.08 -5.21 -6.31
C TYR A 117 -3.64 -4.93 -5.96
N VAL A 118 -3.20 -3.69 -6.23
CA VAL A 118 -1.92 -3.19 -5.75
C VAL A 118 -2.10 -1.78 -5.21
N GLN A 119 -1.57 -1.52 -4.01
CA GLN A 119 -1.61 -0.20 -3.38
C GLN A 119 -0.33 0.09 -2.60
N TRP A 120 -0.10 1.37 -2.29
CA TRP A 120 0.91 1.79 -1.33
C TRP A 120 0.45 1.49 0.10
N VAL A 121 1.36 1.01 0.94
CA VAL A 121 1.10 0.78 2.38
C VAL A 121 1.14 2.12 3.12
N PRO A 122 0.11 2.47 3.92
CA PRO A 122 0.04 3.76 4.60
C PRO A 122 1.29 4.07 5.42
N GLY A 123 1.86 5.27 5.23
CA GLY A 123 3.04 5.75 5.96
C GLY A 123 4.34 5.03 5.60
N CYS A 124 4.32 4.07 4.66
CA CYS A 124 5.50 3.31 4.30
C CYS A 124 6.47 4.16 3.47
N ARG A 125 7.77 4.06 3.77
CA ARG A 125 8.83 4.81 3.07
C ARG A 125 9.94 3.86 2.59
N THR A 126 10.48 4.16 1.42
CA THR A 126 11.64 3.46 0.85
C THR A 126 12.76 4.45 0.57
N SER A 127 14.01 3.99 0.49
CA SER A 127 15.16 4.86 0.14
C SER A 127 15.02 5.56 -1.21
N PHE A 128 14.27 4.97 -2.14
CA PHE A 128 14.11 5.48 -3.51
C PHE A 128 12.79 6.25 -3.71
N GLY A 129 11.86 6.21 -2.74
CA GLY A 129 10.57 6.89 -2.80
C GLY A 129 9.61 6.38 -3.88
N ALA A 130 9.97 5.32 -4.61
CA ALA A 130 9.18 4.79 -5.72
C ALA A 130 9.39 3.28 -5.90
N GLN A 131 8.36 2.60 -6.40
CA GLN A 131 8.39 1.18 -6.77
C GLN A 131 7.48 0.90 -7.98
N THR A 132 7.97 0.08 -8.91
CA THR A 132 7.15 -0.41 -10.04
C THR A 132 6.35 -1.63 -9.61
N VAL A 133 5.13 -1.77 -10.12
CA VAL A 133 4.28 -2.92 -9.79
C VAL A 133 4.86 -4.23 -10.33
N GLN A 134 5.44 -4.22 -11.53
CA GLN A 134 6.00 -5.42 -12.14
C GLN A 134 7.22 -5.95 -11.38
N ASN A 135 8.12 -5.05 -10.95
CA ASN A 135 9.38 -5.37 -10.28
C ASN A 135 9.59 -4.46 -9.05
N PRO A 136 8.95 -4.76 -7.90
CA PRO A 136 8.92 -3.86 -6.75
C PRO A 136 10.28 -3.66 -6.06
N LEU A 137 11.20 -4.63 -6.16
CA LEU A 137 12.54 -4.56 -5.54
C LEU A 137 13.67 -4.41 -6.57
N PHE A 138 13.35 -3.90 -7.77
CA PHE A 138 14.18 -3.94 -8.97
C PHE A 138 14.36 -5.34 -9.54
N SER A 139 14.59 -5.41 -10.85
CA SER A 139 14.82 -6.66 -11.56
C SER A 139 16.23 -7.18 -11.26
N SER A 140 16.32 -8.21 -10.43
CA SER A 140 17.51 -9.04 -10.26
C SER A 140 17.10 -10.49 -10.04
N GLU A 141 18.02 -11.44 -10.29
CA GLU A 141 17.76 -12.84 -10.03
C GLU A 141 17.35 -13.06 -8.56
N GLY A 142 16.31 -13.87 -8.35
CA GLY A 142 15.75 -14.17 -7.02
C GLY A 142 14.80 -13.13 -6.44
N ASN A 143 14.68 -11.94 -7.06
CA ASN A 143 13.72 -10.94 -6.58
C ASN A 143 12.27 -11.31 -6.95
N PRO A 144 11.30 -10.94 -6.09
CA PRO A 144 9.88 -11.11 -6.37
C PRO A 144 9.44 -10.30 -7.59
N THR A 145 8.59 -10.89 -8.41
CA THR A 145 7.87 -10.22 -9.51
C THR A 145 6.37 -10.13 -9.20
N CYS A 146 5.64 -9.26 -9.92
CA CYS A 146 4.17 -9.22 -9.85
C CYS A 146 3.56 -10.63 -9.96
N VAL A 147 4.03 -11.43 -10.93
CA VAL A 147 3.54 -12.79 -11.17
C VAL A 147 3.79 -13.67 -9.94
N SER A 148 5.02 -13.71 -9.43
CA SER A 148 5.35 -14.58 -8.28
C SER A 148 4.57 -14.20 -7.02
N MET A 149 4.32 -12.90 -6.82
CA MET A 149 3.56 -12.41 -5.67
C MET A 149 2.08 -12.79 -5.77
N MET A 150 1.46 -12.53 -6.92
CA MET A 150 0.03 -12.81 -7.11
C MET A 150 -0.29 -14.31 -7.18
N GLU A 151 0.58 -15.13 -7.79
CA GLU A 151 0.45 -16.59 -7.68
C GLU A 151 0.70 -17.07 -6.24
N GLY A 152 1.69 -16.49 -5.55
CA GLY A 152 2.02 -16.84 -4.17
C GLY A 152 0.87 -16.57 -3.20
N ASN A 153 0.18 -15.43 -3.36
CA ASN A 153 -1.00 -15.06 -2.57
C ASN A 153 -2.16 -16.08 -2.67
N PHE A 154 -2.23 -16.83 -3.77
CA PHE A 154 -3.17 -17.93 -3.94
C PHE A 154 -2.60 -19.24 -3.40
N LYS A 155 -1.45 -19.69 -3.93
CA LYS A 155 -0.89 -21.02 -3.69
C LYS A 155 -0.48 -21.28 -2.24
N LYS A 156 -0.11 -20.23 -1.50
CA LYS A 156 0.35 -20.35 -0.10
C LYS A 156 -0.79 -20.29 0.91
N CYS A 157 -2.02 -20.04 0.47
CA CYS A 157 -3.19 -19.96 1.33
C CYS A 157 -4.10 -21.17 1.13
N ASN A 158 -4.41 -21.88 2.22
CA ASN A 158 -5.39 -22.97 2.23
C ASN A 158 -6.71 -22.47 2.84
N ASN A 159 -7.47 -21.69 2.06
CA ASN A 159 -8.67 -20.98 2.50
C ASN A 159 -9.77 -20.97 1.42
N GLY A 160 -10.10 -22.14 0.87
CA GLY A 160 -11.12 -22.26 -0.19
C GLY A 160 -10.74 -21.57 -1.51
N GLY A 161 -9.51 -21.06 -1.64
CA GLY A 161 -9.04 -20.35 -2.83
C GLY A 161 -9.33 -18.85 -2.85
N VAL A 162 -9.84 -18.27 -1.76
CA VAL A 162 -10.09 -16.82 -1.69
C VAL A 162 -8.81 -15.99 -1.70
N GLY A 163 -7.65 -16.61 -1.39
CA GLY A 163 -6.33 -16.01 -1.57
C GLY A 163 -5.87 -15.16 -0.39
N GLY A 164 -5.13 -14.10 -0.68
CA GLY A 164 -4.45 -13.33 0.35
C GLY A 164 -3.66 -12.17 -0.20
N SER A 165 -2.77 -11.66 0.63
CA SER A 165 -1.95 -10.50 0.29
C SER A 165 -0.51 -10.65 0.75
N THR A 166 0.40 -9.97 0.08
CA THR A 166 1.80 -9.88 0.48
C THR A 166 2.34 -8.49 0.24
N GLN A 167 3.06 -7.97 1.24
CA GLN A 167 3.78 -6.71 1.14
C GLN A 167 5.20 -6.93 0.60
N VAL A 168 5.61 -6.06 -0.32
CA VAL A 168 6.97 -6.04 -0.89
C VAL A 168 7.48 -4.60 -0.92
N GLY A 169 8.43 -4.28 -0.03
CA GLY A 169 8.75 -2.89 0.28
C GLY A 169 7.49 -2.17 0.78
N CYS A 170 7.02 -1.17 0.03
CA CYS A 170 5.81 -0.40 0.31
C CYS A 170 4.62 -0.72 -0.59
N LEU A 171 4.73 -1.71 -1.47
CA LEU A 171 3.59 -2.18 -2.26
C LEU A 171 2.92 -3.39 -1.62
N LEU A 172 1.60 -3.33 -1.46
CA LEU A 172 0.77 -4.45 -1.02
C LEU A 172 0.07 -5.06 -2.24
N TYR A 173 0.42 -6.31 -2.55
CA TYR A 173 -0.19 -7.10 -3.61
C TYR A 173 -1.29 -7.96 -3.00
N THR A 174 -2.51 -7.89 -3.51
CA THR A 174 -3.66 -8.67 -3.02
C THR A 174 -4.31 -9.43 -4.17
N PHE A 175 -4.60 -10.71 -3.94
CA PHE A 175 -5.47 -11.52 -4.78
C PHE A 175 -6.70 -11.94 -3.98
N SER A 176 -7.89 -11.69 -4.55
CA SER A 176 -9.17 -12.09 -3.98
C SER A 176 -9.94 -12.95 -4.99
N GLY A 177 -10.16 -14.21 -4.65
CA GLY A 177 -10.84 -15.17 -5.48
C GLY A 177 -12.35 -15.26 -5.20
N GLY A 178 -13.17 -15.29 -6.25
CA GLY A 178 -14.56 -15.79 -6.17
C GLY A 178 -15.55 -14.91 -5.41
N ARG A 179 -15.11 -13.76 -4.87
CA ARG A 179 -15.90 -12.87 -4.00
C ARG A 179 -17.19 -12.34 -4.65
N GLY A 180 -17.21 -12.19 -5.98
CA GLY A 180 -18.31 -11.52 -6.68
C GLY A 180 -18.34 -10.00 -6.44
N GLY A 181 -19.51 -9.38 -6.67
CA GLY A 181 -19.78 -7.99 -6.27
C GLY A 181 -18.95 -6.90 -6.98
N ASN A 182 -18.87 -5.72 -6.37
CA ASN A 182 -18.13 -4.56 -6.88
C ASN A 182 -16.64 -4.58 -6.46
N LEU A 183 -15.75 -4.07 -7.31
CA LEU A 183 -14.32 -3.89 -7.01
C LEU A 183 -14.04 -2.82 -5.96
N LEU A 184 -14.95 -1.86 -5.83
CA LEU A 184 -14.93 -0.83 -4.80
C LEU A 184 -15.82 -1.27 -3.64
N THR A 185 -15.34 -1.02 -2.43
CA THR A 185 -16.16 -1.16 -1.23
C THR A 185 -17.33 -0.18 -1.26
N ALA A 186 -18.35 -0.42 -0.44
CA ALA A 186 -19.49 0.49 -0.33
C ALA A 186 -19.08 1.92 0.08
N VAL A 187 -18.03 2.03 0.91
CA VAL A 187 -17.46 3.32 1.35
C VAL A 187 -16.80 4.02 0.16
N GLU A 188 -15.90 3.35 -0.53
CA GLU A 188 -15.20 3.92 -1.69
C GLU A 188 -16.18 4.28 -2.82
N LEU A 189 -17.25 3.50 -3.02
CA LEU A 189 -18.31 3.81 -3.98
C LEU A 189 -19.07 5.10 -3.59
N LYS A 190 -19.33 5.29 -2.29
CA LYS A 190 -19.99 6.48 -1.78
C LYS A 190 -19.11 7.71 -1.95
N GLU A 191 -17.85 7.62 -1.55
CA GLU A 191 -16.87 8.71 -1.68
C GLU A 191 -16.64 9.10 -3.15
N ARG A 192 -16.50 8.10 -4.03
CA ARG A 192 -16.40 8.33 -5.47
C ARG A 192 -17.62 9.06 -6.03
N ARG A 193 -18.82 8.68 -5.60
CA ARG A 193 -20.06 9.35 -6.06
C ARG A 193 -20.09 10.82 -5.65
N ILE A 194 -19.75 11.12 -4.40
CA ILE A 194 -19.68 12.50 -3.90
C ILE A 194 -18.70 13.31 -4.74
N TYR A 195 -17.48 12.79 -4.95
CA TYR A 195 -16.48 13.45 -5.77
C TYR A 195 -16.94 13.68 -7.22
N ASP A 196 -17.56 12.67 -7.83
CA ASP A 196 -18.07 12.75 -9.20
C ASP A 196 -19.18 13.79 -9.35
N GLU A 197 -20.11 13.88 -8.38
CA GLU A 197 -21.17 14.89 -8.34
C GLU A 197 -20.60 16.30 -8.20
N GLU A 198 -19.64 16.51 -7.29
CA GLU A 198 -18.97 17.80 -7.07
C GLU A 198 -18.23 18.31 -8.32
N HIS A 199 -17.68 17.40 -9.12
CA HIS A 199 -16.85 17.74 -10.29
C HIS A 199 -17.55 17.53 -11.64
N GLY A 200 -18.85 17.18 -11.63
CA GLY A 200 -19.63 16.92 -12.85
C GLY A 200 -19.11 15.75 -13.69
N ILE A 201 -18.48 14.75 -13.08
CA ILE A 201 -17.88 13.62 -13.76
C ILE A 201 -18.94 12.53 -13.99
N THR A 202 -19.10 12.11 -15.25
CA THR A 202 -19.92 10.93 -15.59
C THR A 202 -19.00 9.76 -15.95
N ARG A 203 -19.06 8.67 -15.17
CA ARG A 203 -18.23 7.48 -15.41
C ARG A 203 -19.04 6.37 -16.08
N LYS A 204 -18.37 5.57 -16.91
CA LYS A 204 -18.93 4.29 -17.39
C LYS A 204 -19.05 3.32 -16.19
N PRO A 205 -19.98 2.34 -16.24
CA PRO A 205 -20.05 1.29 -15.23
C PRO A 205 -18.69 0.60 -15.08
N ASP A 206 -18.27 0.36 -13.85
CA ASP A 206 -17.08 -0.44 -13.59
C ASP A 206 -17.30 -1.89 -14.11
N PRO A 207 -16.29 -2.53 -14.69
CA PRO A 207 -16.41 -3.88 -15.27
C PRO A 207 -16.69 -5.02 -14.28
#